data_AF-A0A7S3X8U2-F1
#
_entry.id   AF-A0A7S3X8U2-F1
#
_cell.length_a   1.000
_cell.length_b   1.000
_cell.length_c   1.000
_cell.angle_alpha   90.00
_cell.angle_beta   90.00
_cell.angle_gamma   90.00
#
_symmetry.space_group_name_H-M   'P 1'
#
loop_
_entity.id
_entity.type
_entity.pdbx_description
1 polymer ?
#
loop_
_entity_poly.entity_id
_entity_poly.type
_entity_poly.pdbx_seq_one_letter_code
_entity_poly.pdbx_strand_id
1 'polypeptide(L)'
;QLLSGAVDEGIRILVRAETHQTVRTLRGSSADVLLTHLNKKFTETGVAITGCTITDVALPGSLAHSLENTTALRKAMEKTRREHEFQMGEIQRKSEDDLEELKRKNEQTIVMESGKKKRAELNHEQRMVKASELTRTAMIESETQSQVKKQELNALLERTKVDMERLRVETIAKAESEAESRRVKADIELEKALMLAEAEKNRLLGEAEATKLDAQAEASASQHLLHKRKHDLEMREK
;
A
#
# COMPACT_ATOMS: atom_id res chain seq x y z
N GLN A 1 104.74 15.60 -56.16
CA GLN A 1 104.67 14.51 -55.15
C GLN A 1 104.05 14.97 -53.82
N LEU A 2 104.16 16.25 -53.41
CA LEU A 2 103.53 16.79 -52.19
C LEU A 2 101.98 16.70 -52.15
N LEU A 3 101.31 16.96 -53.27
CA LEU A 3 99.84 16.93 -53.35
C LEU A 3 99.26 15.52 -53.08
N SER A 4 99.82 14.49 -53.74
CA SER A 4 99.36 13.11 -53.56
C SER A 4 99.49 12.64 -52.12
N GLY A 5 100.64 12.89 -51.47
CA GLY A 5 100.84 12.48 -50.07
C GLY A 5 99.93 13.20 -49.07
N ALA A 6 99.61 14.48 -49.33
CA ALA A 6 98.67 15.23 -48.49
C ALA A 6 97.23 14.74 -48.65
N VAL A 7 96.84 14.34 -49.87
CA VAL A 7 95.55 13.71 -50.16
C VAL A 7 95.46 12.33 -49.49
N ASP A 8 96.49 11.49 -49.61
CA ASP A 8 96.51 10.16 -49.00
C ASP A 8 96.41 10.22 -47.46
N GLU A 9 97.13 11.14 -46.83
CA GLU A 9 97.05 11.33 -45.37
C GLU A 9 95.70 11.92 -44.95
N GLY A 10 95.13 12.83 -45.76
CA GLY A 10 93.78 13.34 -45.54
C GLY A 10 92.71 12.24 -45.61
N ILE A 11 92.80 11.35 -46.60
CA ILE A 11 91.91 10.18 -46.72
C ILE A 11 92.08 9.26 -45.51
N ARG A 12 93.32 9.01 -45.07
CA ARG A 12 93.61 8.16 -43.91
C ARG A 12 93.00 8.70 -42.61
N ILE A 13 93.08 10.02 -42.39
CA ILE A 13 92.47 10.68 -41.22
C ILE A 13 90.95 10.56 -41.29
N LEU A 14 90.35 10.81 -42.46
CA LEU A 14 88.91 10.70 -42.67
C LEU A 14 88.39 9.28 -42.40
N VAL A 15 89.04 8.25 -42.95
CA VAL A 15 88.64 6.85 -42.76
C VAL A 15 88.80 6.40 -41.31
N ARG A 16 89.79 6.91 -40.58
CA ARG A 16 90.00 6.58 -39.15
C ARG A 16 89.00 7.26 -38.22
N ALA A 17 88.43 8.38 -38.64
CA ALA A 17 87.40 9.09 -37.86
C ALA A 17 86.02 8.42 -38.00
N GLU A 18 85.80 7.67 -39.07
CA GLU A 18 84.51 7.06 -39.42
C GLU A 18 84.40 5.60 -38.95
N THR A 19 83.18 5.20 -38.59
CA THR A 19 82.92 3.82 -38.16
C THR A 19 82.69 2.92 -39.37
N HIS A 20 83.01 1.63 -39.25
CA HIS A 20 82.78 0.64 -40.32
C HIS A 20 81.31 0.56 -40.81
N GLN A 21 80.36 1.03 -40.01
CA GLN A 21 78.94 1.12 -40.37
C GLN A 21 78.62 2.30 -41.29
N THR A 22 79.33 3.42 -41.15
CA THR A 22 79.14 4.67 -41.90
C THR A 22 80.11 4.82 -43.07
N VAL A 23 81.17 4.00 -43.13
CA VAL A 23 82.16 4.05 -44.24
C VAL A 23 81.51 3.83 -45.62
N ARG A 24 80.46 3.01 -45.73
CA ARG A 24 79.77 2.78 -47.01
C ARG A 24 78.89 3.96 -47.44
N THR A 25 78.45 4.80 -46.50
CA THR A 25 77.69 6.03 -46.78
C THR A 25 78.58 7.20 -47.22
N LEU A 26 79.91 7.07 -47.12
CA LEU A 26 80.88 8.07 -47.60
C LEU A 26 81.02 8.12 -49.13
N ARG A 27 80.55 7.08 -49.84
CA ARG A 27 80.57 7.05 -51.30
C ARG A 27 79.59 8.08 -51.84
N GLY A 28 80.08 9.02 -52.64
CA GLY A 28 79.25 10.07 -53.25
C GLY A 28 78.89 11.24 -52.34
N SER A 29 79.27 11.24 -51.05
CA SER A 29 79.18 12.43 -50.20
C SER A 29 80.37 13.37 -50.48
N SER A 30 80.13 14.68 -50.57
CA SER A 30 81.19 15.69 -50.58
C SER A 30 82.05 15.52 -49.33
N ALA A 31 83.35 15.27 -49.50
CA ALA A 31 84.26 15.06 -48.38
C ALA A 31 84.67 16.43 -47.80
N ASP A 32 83.71 17.16 -47.23
CA ASP A 32 83.91 18.55 -46.78
C ASP A 32 85.03 18.67 -45.75
N VAL A 33 85.12 17.70 -44.85
CA VAL A 33 86.19 17.60 -43.83
C VAL A 33 87.57 17.46 -44.48
N LEU A 34 87.66 16.66 -45.55
CA LEU A 34 88.89 16.48 -46.33
C LEU A 34 89.23 17.74 -47.13
N LEU A 35 88.22 18.39 -47.72
CA LEU A 35 88.36 19.63 -48.48
C LEU A 35 88.92 20.77 -47.61
N THR A 36 88.38 20.95 -46.41
CA THR A 36 88.87 21.95 -45.45
C THR A 36 90.31 21.66 -45.02
N HIS A 37 90.65 20.40 -44.76
CA HIS A 37 91.99 20.00 -44.33
C HIS A 37 93.03 20.18 -45.45
N LEU A 38 92.68 19.87 -46.70
CA LEU A 38 93.57 20.06 -47.83
C LEU A 38 93.76 21.54 -48.17
N ASN A 39 92.69 22.34 -48.21
CA ASN A 39 92.81 23.78 -48.47
C ASN A 39 93.67 24.48 -47.40
N LYS A 40 93.57 24.09 -46.13
CA LYS A 40 94.43 24.62 -45.06
C LYS A 40 95.93 24.36 -45.28
N LYS A 41 96.30 23.20 -45.86
CA LYS A 41 97.70 22.84 -46.13
C LYS A 41 98.27 23.48 -47.41
N PHE A 42 97.43 23.68 -48.43
CA PHE A 42 97.87 24.22 -49.72
C PHE A 42 97.69 25.74 -49.86
N THR A 43 97.11 26.41 -48.85
CA THR A 43 96.98 27.88 -48.78
C THR A 43 98.35 28.57 -48.93
N GLU A 44 99.39 28.03 -48.31
CA GLU A 44 100.76 28.59 -48.36
C GLU A 44 101.43 28.41 -49.73
N THR A 45 100.94 27.46 -50.53
CA THR A 45 101.47 27.13 -51.86
C THR A 45 100.66 27.73 -53.02
N GLY A 46 99.59 28.49 -52.71
CA GLY A 46 98.75 29.17 -53.72
C GLY A 46 97.81 28.26 -54.51
N VAL A 47 97.56 27.02 -54.06
CA VAL A 47 96.66 26.07 -54.73
C VAL A 47 95.36 25.95 -53.94
N ALA A 48 94.22 26.19 -54.59
CA ALA A 48 92.89 26.01 -54.02
C ALA A 48 92.20 24.78 -54.64
N ILE A 49 91.74 23.86 -53.78
CA ILE A 49 91.00 22.67 -54.18
C ILE A 49 89.51 23.01 -54.10
N THR A 50 88.83 22.88 -55.23
CA THR A 50 87.42 23.26 -55.41
C THR A 50 86.44 22.15 -55.04
N GLY A 51 86.87 20.88 -55.06
CA GLY A 51 86.02 19.76 -54.69
C GLY A 51 86.79 18.46 -54.53
N CYS A 52 86.27 17.59 -53.66
CA CYS A 52 86.77 16.25 -53.45
C CYS A 52 85.58 15.30 -53.27
N THR A 53 85.52 14.26 -54.09
CA THR A 53 84.47 13.24 -54.07
C THR A 53 85.08 11.85 -53.95
N ILE A 54 84.48 11.01 -53.10
CA ILE A 54 84.89 9.62 -52.94
C ILE A 54 84.12 8.79 -53.97
N THR A 55 84.85 8.23 -54.93
CA THR A 55 84.28 7.49 -56.07
C THR A 55 83.87 6.07 -55.71
N ASP A 56 84.72 5.37 -54.96
CA ASP A 56 84.46 3.99 -54.54
C ASP A 56 85.06 3.69 -53.16
N VAL A 57 84.40 2.76 -52.46
CA VAL A 57 84.79 2.31 -51.13
C VAL A 57 84.68 0.79 -51.10
N ALA A 58 85.82 0.11 -51.14
CA ALA A 58 85.89 -1.33 -51.06
C ALA A 58 86.10 -1.77 -49.61
N LEU A 59 85.17 -2.57 -49.09
CA LEU A 59 85.28 -3.24 -47.80
C LEU A 59 85.68 -4.71 -48.01
N PRO A 60 86.41 -5.34 -47.07
CA PRO A 60 86.62 -6.79 -47.10
C PRO A 60 85.28 -7.55 -47.12
N GLY A 61 85.17 -8.59 -47.95
CA GLY A 61 83.90 -9.32 -48.15
C GLY A 61 83.27 -9.85 -46.86
N SER A 62 84.07 -10.29 -45.89
CA SER A 62 83.59 -10.76 -44.58
C SER A 62 82.86 -9.69 -43.77
N LEU A 63 83.35 -8.45 -43.81
CA LEU A 63 82.74 -7.31 -43.12
C LEU A 63 81.49 -6.83 -43.85
N ALA A 64 81.53 -6.78 -45.19
CA ALA A 64 80.38 -6.41 -46.00
C ALA A 64 79.19 -7.38 -45.78
N HIS A 65 79.43 -8.69 -45.78
CA HIS A 65 78.40 -9.69 -45.48
C HIS A 65 77.89 -9.59 -44.04
N SER A 66 78.75 -9.31 -43.07
CA SER A 66 78.31 -9.14 -41.68
C SER A 66 77.39 -7.93 -41.50
N LEU A 67 77.70 -6.80 -42.15
CA LEU A 67 76.86 -5.60 -42.13
C LEU A 67 75.53 -5.81 -42.86
N GLU A 68 75.56 -6.50 -44.00
CA GLU A 68 74.35 -6.90 -44.73
C GLU A 68 73.46 -7.83 -43.88
N ASN A 69 74.03 -8.86 -43.25
CA ASN A 69 73.29 -9.76 -42.37
C ASN A 69 72.70 -9.02 -41.16
N THR A 70 73.45 -8.10 -40.56
CA THR A 70 72.98 -7.31 -39.42
C THR A 70 71.82 -6.39 -39.81
N THR A 71 71.88 -5.76 -40.99
CA THR A 71 70.78 -4.92 -41.50
C THR A 71 69.56 -5.74 -41.92
N ALA A 72 69.75 -6.91 -42.52
CA ALA A 72 68.68 -7.85 -42.83
C ALA A 72 67.97 -8.34 -41.56
N LEU A 73 68.74 -8.74 -40.55
CA LEU A 73 68.23 -9.16 -39.24
C LEU A 73 67.48 -8.02 -38.54
N ARG A 74 68.01 -6.79 -38.56
CA ARG A 74 67.33 -5.63 -37.98
C ARG A 74 65.98 -5.36 -38.65
N LYS A 75 65.92 -5.43 -39.99
CA LYS A 75 64.67 -5.29 -40.74
C LYS A 75 63.68 -6.42 -40.44
N ALA A 76 64.16 -7.65 -40.31
CA ALA A 76 63.33 -8.79 -39.95
C ALA A 76 62.75 -8.62 -38.54
N MET A 77 63.56 -8.24 -37.55
CA MET A 77 63.10 -7.96 -36.19
C MET A 77 62.10 -6.81 -36.14
N GLU A 78 62.32 -5.74 -36.90
CA GLU A 78 61.38 -4.62 -36.97
C GLU A 78 60.03 -5.04 -37.58
N LYS A 79 60.05 -5.89 -38.61
CA LYS A 79 58.85 -6.48 -39.19
C LYS A 79 58.09 -7.32 -38.16
N THR A 80 58.77 -8.24 -37.48
CA THR A 80 58.16 -9.09 -36.45
C THR A 80 57.60 -8.26 -35.30
N ARG A 81 58.31 -7.20 -34.89
CA ARG A 81 57.82 -6.28 -33.86
C ARG A 81 56.53 -5.58 -34.28
N ARG A 82 56.45 -5.05 -35.50
CA ARG A 82 55.23 -4.42 -36.02
C ARG A 82 54.06 -5.40 -36.11
N GLU A 83 54.34 -6.64 -36.50
CA GLU A 83 53.35 -7.70 -36.56
C GLU A 83 52.82 -8.07 -35.17
N HIS A 84 53.70 -8.18 -34.17
CA HIS A 84 53.30 -8.39 -32.78
C HIS A 84 52.50 -7.22 -32.21
N GLU A 85 52.89 -5.98 -32.50
CA GLU A 85 52.15 -4.78 -32.09
C GLU A 85 50.74 -4.77 -32.70
N PHE A 86 50.60 -5.17 -33.97
CA PHE A 86 49.29 -5.31 -34.62
C PHE A 86 48.43 -6.40 -33.97
N GLN A 87 48.99 -7.60 -33.76
CA GLN A 87 48.28 -8.70 -33.10
C GLN A 87 47.84 -8.34 -31.68
N MET A 88 48.71 -7.66 -30.92
CA MET A 88 48.37 -7.18 -29.59
C MET A 88 47.21 -6.18 -29.62
N GLY A 89 47.21 -5.25 -30.59
CA GLY A 89 46.13 -4.30 -30.79
C GLY A 89 44.81 -4.95 -31.23
N GLU A 90 44.84 -6.07 -31.95
CA GLU A 90 43.62 -6.84 -32.25
C GLU A 90 43.09 -7.57 -31.01
N ILE A 91 43.97 -8.16 -30.19
CA ILE A 91 43.59 -8.84 -28.95
C ILE A 91 42.97 -7.85 -27.97
N GLN A 92 43.58 -6.66 -27.81
CA GLN A 92 43.04 -5.61 -26.94
C GLN A 92 41.65 -5.16 -27.40
N ARG A 93 41.46 -4.86 -28.69
CA ARG A 93 40.16 -4.46 -29.23
C ARG A 93 39.09 -5.54 -29.03
N LYS A 94 39.39 -6.80 -29.35
CA LYS A 94 38.46 -7.91 -29.09
C LYS A 94 38.11 -8.04 -27.61
N SER A 95 39.09 -7.91 -26.73
CA SER A 95 38.86 -7.95 -25.29
C SER A 95 38.02 -6.78 -24.78
N GLU A 96 38.16 -5.59 -25.36
CA GLU A 96 37.35 -4.42 -25.05
C GLU A 96 35.90 -4.61 -25.52
N ASP A 97 35.70 -5.09 -26.75
CA ASP A 97 34.39 -5.41 -27.30
C ASP A 97 33.66 -6.46 -26.44
N ASP A 98 34.36 -7.55 -26.08
CA ASP A 98 33.81 -8.60 -25.22
C ASP A 98 33.44 -8.08 -23.81
N LEU A 99 34.27 -7.20 -23.24
CA LEU A 99 34.00 -6.56 -21.96
C LEU A 99 32.78 -5.63 -22.03
N GLU A 100 32.63 -4.89 -23.12
CA GLU A 100 31.49 -4.00 -23.32
C GLU A 100 30.19 -4.79 -23.52
N GLU A 101 30.22 -5.88 -24.29
CA GLU A 101 29.10 -6.80 -24.40
C GLU A 101 28.69 -7.39 -23.05
N LEU A 102 29.68 -7.81 -22.25
CA LEU A 102 29.44 -8.38 -20.94
C LEU A 102 28.82 -7.35 -19.99
N LYS A 103 29.32 -6.10 -20.01
CA LYS A 103 28.73 -4.99 -19.24
C LYS A 103 27.28 -4.73 -19.64
N ARG A 104 26.99 -4.68 -20.94
CA ARG A 104 25.64 -4.46 -21.46
C ARG A 104 24.68 -5.58 -21.05
N LYS A 105 25.12 -6.84 -21.16
CA LYS A 105 24.33 -8.01 -20.71
C LYS A 105 24.06 -7.95 -19.21
N ASN A 106 25.09 -7.63 -18.41
CA ASN A 106 24.95 -7.53 -16.96
C ASN A 106 23.99 -6.40 -16.56
N GLU A 107 24.10 -5.22 -17.18
CA GLU A 107 23.18 -4.10 -16.94
C GLU A 107 21.74 -4.46 -17.30
N GLN A 108 21.53 -5.15 -18.44
CA GLN A 108 20.22 -5.64 -18.83
C GLN A 108 19.66 -6.64 -17.80
N THR A 109 20.49 -7.56 -17.29
CA THR A 109 20.09 -8.49 -16.23
C THR A 109 19.72 -7.75 -14.94
N ILE A 110 20.50 -6.75 -14.52
CA ILE A 110 20.20 -5.94 -13.32
C ILE A 110 18.88 -5.19 -13.48
N VAL A 111 18.62 -4.57 -14.63
CA VAL A 111 17.35 -3.89 -14.89
C VAL A 111 16.19 -4.88 -14.91
N MET A 112 16.36 -6.06 -15.51
CA MET A 112 15.33 -7.08 -15.54
C MET A 112 15.01 -7.61 -14.13
N GLU A 113 16.03 -7.97 -13.34
CA GLU A 113 15.86 -8.50 -11.99
C GLU A 113 15.30 -7.45 -11.02
N SER A 114 15.75 -6.19 -11.10
CA SER A 114 15.15 -5.10 -10.34
C SER A 114 13.70 -4.84 -10.74
N GLY A 115 13.38 -4.96 -12.03
CA GLY A 115 12.01 -4.92 -12.54
C GLY A 115 11.14 -6.05 -12.00
N LYS A 116 11.64 -7.29 -11.97
CA LYS A 116 10.94 -8.44 -11.37
C LYS A 116 10.70 -8.24 -9.88
N LYS A 117 11.72 -7.78 -9.15
CA LYS A 117 11.63 -7.49 -7.71
C LYS A 117 10.53 -6.46 -7.42
N LYS A 118 10.55 -5.31 -8.11
CA LYS A 118 9.52 -4.26 -7.95
C LYS A 118 8.11 -4.77 -8.27
N ARG A 119 7.94 -5.58 -9.33
CA ARG A 119 6.64 -6.19 -9.64
C ARG A 119 6.19 -7.16 -8.56
N ALA A 120 7.10 -7.95 -8.00
CA ALA A 120 6.80 -8.88 -6.91
C ALA A 120 6.38 -8.12 -5.63
N GLU A 121 7.09 -7.05 -5.28
CA GLU A 121 6.75 -6.16 -4.16
C GLU A 121 5.37 -5.53 -4.35
N LEU A 122 5.09 -4.93 -5.51
CA LEU A 122 3.77 -4.37 -5.82
C LEU A 122 2.65 -5.42 -5.76
N ASN A 123 2.87 -6.62 -6.30
CA ASN A 123 1.90 -7.71 -6.22
C ASN A 123 1.65 -8.16 -4.78
N HIS A 124 2.68 -8.17 -3.95
CA HIS A 124 2.56 -8.50 -2.53
C HIS A 124 1.77 -7.43 -1.79
N GLU A 125 2.09 -6.16 -2.00
CA GLU A 125 1.38 -5.03 -1.41
C GLU A 125 -0.09 -5.02 -1.82
N GLN A 126 -0.41 -5.22 -3.11
CA GLN A 126 -1.78 -5.33 -3.58
C GLN A 126 -2.54 -6.49 -2.91
N ARG A 127 -1.89 -7.63 -2.67
CA ARG A 127 -2.51 -8.75 -1.95
C ARG A 127 -2.77 -8.39 -0.49
N MET A 128 -1.85 -7.71 0.17
CA MET A 128 -2.04 -7.27 1.56
C MET A 128 -3.17 -6.24 1.66
N VAL A 129 -3.24 -5.27 0.75
CA VAL A 129 -4.32 -4.27 0.71
C VAL A 129 -5.67 -4.95 0.46
N LYS A 130 -5.77 -5.86 -0.51
CA LYS A 130 -7.03 -6.60 -0.75
C LYS A 130 -7.44 -7.45 0.46
N ALA A 131 -6.49 -8.08 1.13
CA ALA A 131 -6.77 -8.85 2.35
C ALA A 131 -7.26 -7.93 3.48
N SER A 132 -6.63 -6.77 3.67
CA SER A 132 -7.05 -5.82 4.70
C SER A 132 -8.43 -5.23 4.38
N GLU A 133 -8.71 -4.90 3.13
CA GLU A 133 -10.02 -4.46 2.64
C GLU A 133 -11.10 -5.51 2.95
N LEU A 134 -10.87 -6.78 2.59
CA LEU A 134 -11.81 -7.89 2.88
C LEU A 134 -12.07 -8.04 4.38
N THR A 135 -11.03 -7.97 5.22
CA THR A 135 -11.22 -8.04 6.67
C THR A 135 -12.01 -6.85 7.21
N ARG A 136 -11.78 -5.65 6.66
CA ARG A 136 -12.47 -4.43 7.06
C ARG A 136 -13.94 -4.46 6.63
N THR A 137 -14.23 -4.89 5.40
CA THR A 137 -15.63 -5.03 4.94
C THR A 137 -16.37 -6.06 5.77
N ALA A 138 -15.75 -7.20 6.06
CA ALA A 138 -16.35 -8.23 6.92
C ALA A 138 -16.62 -7.71 8.35
N MET A 139 -15.70 -6.92 8.92
CA MET A 139 -15.90 -6.28 10.22
C MET A 139 -17.08 -5.29 10.18
N ILE A 140 -17.14 -4.42 9.18
CA ILE A 140 -18.25 -3.46 9.00
C ILE A 140 -19.58 -4.19 8.83
N GLU A 141 -19.64 -5.25 8.04
CA GLU A 141 -20.84 -6.07 7.86
C GLU A 141 -21.28 -6.72 9.19
N SER A 142 -20.34 -7.27 9.97
CA SER A 142 -20.63 -7.85 11.28
C SER A 142 -21.13 -6.81 12.28
N GLU A 143 -20.51 -5.63 12.31
CA GLU A 143 -20.93 -4.52 13.19
C GLU A 143 -22.31 -3.99 12.82
N THR A 144 -22.57 -3.78 11.52
CA THR A 144 -23.87 -3.31 11.03
C THR A 144 -24.98 -4.32 11.32
N GLN A 145 -24.75 -5.62 11.08
CA GLN A 145 -25.70 -6.67 11.46
C GLN A 145 -25.96 -6.69 12.96
N SER A 146 -24.92 -6.55 13.77
CA SER A 146 -25.05 -6.50 15.23
C SER A 146 -25.84 -5.27 15.70
N GLN A 147 -25.63 -4.11 15.08
CA GLN A 147 -26.37 -2.87 15.36
C GLN A 147 -27.84 -2.99 14.97
N VAL A 148 -28.14 -3.51 13.77
CA VAL A 148 -29.51 -3.75 13.31
C VAL A 148 -30.22 -4.70 14.28
N LYS A 149 -29.60 -5.82 14.64
CA LYS A 149 -30.19 -6.79 15.58
C LYS A 149 -30.41 -6.19 16.97
N LYS A 150 -29.49 -5.35 17.45
CA LYS A 150 -29.67 -4.61 18.71
C LYS A 150 -30.87 -3.66 18.63
N GLN A 151 -31.02 -2.95 17.51
CA GLN A 151 -32.13 -2.02 17.30
C GLN A 151 -33.48 -2.75 17.18
N GLU A 152 -33.52 -3.90 16.50
CA GLU A 152 -34.69 -4.77 16.41
C GLU A 152 -35.10 -5.31 17.79
N LEU A 153 -34.14 -5.80 18.58
CA LEU A 153 -34.40 -6.29 19.94
C LEU A 153 -34.88 -5.17 20.86
N ASN A 154 -34.31 -3.97 20.76
CA ASN A 154 -34.79 -2.81 21.51
C ASN A 154 -36.21 -2.43 21.09
N ALA A 155 -36.51 -2.41 19.79
CA ALA A 155 -37.86 -2.12 19.30
C ALA A 155 -38.87 -3.17 19.76
N LEU A 156 -38.49 -4.45 19.78
CA LEU A 156 -39.32 -5.54 20.30
C LEU A 156 -39.54 -5.40 21.81
N LEU A 157 -38.50 -5.05 22.56
CA LEU A 157 -38.58 -4.81 23.99
C LEU A 157 -39.52 -3.63 24.32
N GLU A 158 -39.46 -2.53 23.57
CA GLU A 158 -40.39 -1.41 23.76
C GLU A 158 -41.83 -1.78 23.37
N ARG A 159 -42.04 -2.52 22.27
CA ARG A 159 -43.39 -3.03 21.91
C ARG A 159 -43.97 -3.91 23.00
N THR A 160 -43.19 -4.87 23.49
CA THR A 160 -43.64 -5.79 24.55
C THR A 160 -43.91 -5.07 25.86
N LYS A 161 -43.16 -4.03 26.23
CA LYS A 161 -43.50 -3.16 27.37
C LYS A 161 -44.85 -2.48 27.19
N VAL A 162 -45.09 -1.85 26.03
CA VAL A 162 -46.37 -1.19 25.74
C VAL A 162 -47.53 -2.18 25.76
N ASP A 163 -47.36 -3.37 25.19
CA ASP A 163 -48.38 -4.43 25.24
C ASP A 163 -48.64 -4.90 26.68
N MET A 164 -47.60 -5.05 27.50
CA MET A 164 -47.73 -5.41 28.91
C MET A 164 -48.44 -4.31 29.72
N GLU A 165 -48.14 -3.04 29.46
CA GLU A 165 -48.83 -1.92 30.08
C GLU A 165 -50.31 -1.88 29.67
N ARG A 166 -50.61 -2.09 28.39
CA ARG A 166 -51.99 -2.19 27.90
C ARG A 166 -52.75 -3.32 28.58
N LEU A 167 -52.18 -4.53 28.62
CA LEU A 167 -52.79 -5.67 29.31
C LEU A 167 -53.00 -5.39 30.80
N ARG A 168 -52.04 -4.72 31.46
CA ARG A 168 -52.19 -4.32 32.86
C ARG A 168 -53.35 -3.34 33.04
N VAL A 169 -53.47 -2.33 32.18
CA VAL A 169 -54.58 -1.37 32.25
C VAL A 169 -55.92 -2.07 31.97
N GLU A 170 -55.99 -2.92 30.95
CA GLU A 170 -57.21 -3.68 30.61
C GLU A 170 -57.63 -4.62 31.75
N THR A 171 -56.69 -5.32 32.38
CA THR A 171 -56.99 -6.22 33.50
C THR A 171 -57.46 -5.46 34.74
N ILE A 172 -56.83 -4.33 35.08
CA ILE A 172 -57.27 -3.46 36.18
C ILE A 172 -58.66 -2.89 35.88
N ALA A 173 -58.87 -2.31 34.69
CA ALA A 173 -60.15 -1.72 34.31
C ALA A 173 -61.29 -2.77 34.31
N LYS A 174 -61.01 -3.99 33.85
CA LYS A 174 -61.96 -5.10 33.92
C LYS A 174 -62.28 -5.49 35.37
N ALA A 175 -61.26 -5.62 36.22
CA ALA A 175 -61.45 -5.95 37.64
C ALA A 175 -62.24 -4.85 38.38
N GLU A 176 -61.95 -3.57 38.11
CA GLU A 176 -62.68 -2.42 38.66
C GLU A 176 -64.14 -2.41 38.19
N SER A 177 -64.38 -2.63 36.90
CA SER A 177 -65.73 -2.72 36.34
C SER A 177 -66.54 -3.87 36.94
N GLU A 178 -65.91 -5.04 37.14
CA GLU A 178 -66.55 -6.17 37.82
C GLU A 178 -66.83 -5.87 39.30
N ALA A 179 -65.90 -5.23 40.02
CA ALA A 179 -66.09 -4.84 41.41
C ALA A 179 -67.21 -3.81 41.56
N GLU A 180 -67.23 -2.79 40.69
CA GLU A 180 -68.26 -1.76 40.66
C GLU A 180 -69.63 -2.36 40.32
N SER A 181 -69.69 -3.26 39.33
CA SER A 181 -70.93 -3.97 38.99
C SER A 181 -71.46 -4.79 40.17
N ARG A 182 -70.58 -5.44 40.95
CA ARG A 182 -70.98 -6.15 42.17
C ARG A 182 -71.46 -5.19 43.26
N ARG A 183 -70.80 -4.04 43.44
CA ARG A 183 -71.21 -3.01 44.39
C ARG A 183 -72.60 -2.48 44.07
N VAL A 184 -72.83 -2.06 42.82
CA VAL A 184 -74.13 -1.56 42.36
C VAL A 184 -75.23 -2.61 42.52
N LYS A 185 -74.95 -3.90 42.22
CA LYS A 185 -75.92 -4.98 42.47
C LYS A 185 -76.26 -5.12 43.96
N ALA A 186 -75.26 -5.09 44.83
CA ALA A 186 -75.46 -5.15 46.28
C ALA A 186 -76.26 -3.94 46.79
N ASP A 187 -76.00 -2.73 46.27
CA ASP A 187 -76.73 -1.51 46.62
C ASP A 187 -78.20 -1.59 46.18
N ILE A 188 -78.46 -2.06 44.95
CA ILE A 188 -79.83 -2.28 44.44
C ILE A 188 -80.56 -3.34 45.30
N GLU A 189 -79.89 -4.42 45.68
CA GLU A 189 -80.47 -5.46 46.54
C GLU A 189 -80.81 -4.91 47.94
N LEU A 190 -79.92 -4.10 48.51
CA LEU A 190 -80.13 -3.44 49.79
C LEU A 190 -81.31 -2.45 49.72
N GLU A 191 -81.35 -1.59 48.69
CA GLU A 191 -82.43 -0.63 48.49
C GLU A 191 -83.78 -1.32 48.28
N LYS A 192 -83.80 -2.40 47.50
CA LYS A 192 -84.98 -3.24 47.33
C LYS A 192 -85.44 -3.85 48.64
N ALA A 193 -84.52 -4.35 49.48
CA ALA A 193 -84.84 -4.92 50.78
C ALA A 193 -85.42 -3.84 51.73
N LEU A 194 -84.83 -2.64 51.75
CA LEU A 194 -85.34 -1.51 52.52
C LEU A 194 -86.74 -1.09 52.07
N MET A 195 -86.96 -0.96 50.75
CA MET A 195 -88.27 -0.62 50.18
C MET A 195 -89.33 -1.67 50.54
N LEU A 196 -89.00 -2.95 50.48
CA LEU A 196 -89.92 -4.03 50.89
C LEU A 196 -90.21 -3.98 52.39
N ALA A 197 -89.20 -3.73 53.23
CA ALA A 197 -89.38 -3.58 54.66
C ALA A 197 -90.23 -2.35 55.02
N GLU A 198 -90.06 -1.23 54.32
CA GLU A 198 -90.90 -0.03 54.47
C GLU A 198 -92.33 -0.27 54.00
N ALA A 199 -92.52 -0.93 52.85
CA ALA A 199 -93.84 -1.31 52.37
C ALA A 199 -94.56 -2.23 53.37
N GLU A 200 -93.86 -3.20 53.93
CA GLU A 200 -94.41 -4.11 54.94
C GLU A 200 -94.73 -3.38 56.25
N LYS A 201 -93.84 -2.49 56.71
CA LYS A 201 -94.10 -1.62 57.86
C LYS A 201 -95.36 -0.77 57.64
N ASN A 202 -95.51 -0.18 56.45
CA ASN A 202 -96.69 0.64 56.12
C ASN A 202 -97.96 -0.22 56.03
N ARG A 203 -97.87 -1.45 55.49
CA ARG A 203 -98.98 -2.42 55.50
C ARG A 203 -99.42 -2.73 56.92
N LEU A 204 -98.48 -3.07 57.81
CA LEU A 204 -98.76 -3.37 59.21
C LEU A 204 -99.30 -2.16 59.99
N LEU A 205 -98.80 -0.95 59.71
CA LEU A 205 -99.36 0.28 60.28
C LEU A 205 -100.80 0.51 59.81
N GLY A 206 -101.07 0.33 58.51
CA GLY A 206 -102.43 0.43 57.97
C GLY A 206 -103.37 -0.62 58.57
N GLU A 207 -102.92 -1.86 58.76
CA GLU A 207 -103.69 -2.90 59.44
C GLU A 207 -103.94 -2.58 60.91
N ALA A 208 -102.93 -2.05 61.61
CA ALA A 208 -103.09 -1.61 63.00
C ALA A 208 -104.08 -0.45 63.12
N GLU A 209 -104.03 0.52 62.20
CA GLU A 209 -105.00 1.63 62.14
C GLU A 209 -106.41 1.15 61.82
N ALA A 210 -106.56 0.23 60.86
CA ALA A 210 -107.85 -0.40 60.55
C ALA A 210 -108.42 -1.14 61.75
N THR A 211 -107.60 -1.98 62.42
CA THR A 211 -108.00 -2.69 63.65
C THR A 211 -108.40 -1.72 64.76
N LYS A 212 -107.71 -0.59 64.88
CA LYS A 212 -108.05 0.46 65.86
C LYS A 212 -109.37 1.14 65.53
N LEU A 213 -109.62 1.43 64.25
CA LEU A 213 -110.90 2.00 63.78
C LEU A 213 -112.05 1.01 64.01
N ASP A 214 -111.86 -0.27 63.68
CA ASP A 214 -112.85 -1.32 63.92
C ASP A 214 -113.15 -1.46 65.42
N ALA A 215 -112.13 -1.47 66.28
CA ALA A 215 -112.32 -1.50 67.73
C ALA A 215 -113.08 -0.26 68.24
N GLN A 216 -112.86 0.92 67.66
CA GLN A 216 -113.63 2.14 67.98
C GLN A 216 -115.08 2.05 67.48
N ALA A 217 -115.30 1.49 66.29
CA ALA A 217 -116.62 1.23 65.74
C ALA A 217 -117.39 0.21 66.58
N GLU A 218 -116.74 -0.86 67.04
CA GLU A 218 -117.33 -1.84 67.96
C GLU A 218 -117.62 -1.23 69.33
N ALA A 219 -116.73 -0.40 69.87
CA ALA A 219 -116.95 0.29 71.14
C ALA A 219 -118.18 1.21 71.07
N SER A 220 -118.31 1.99 69.98
CA SER A 220 -119.49 2.84 69.75
C SER A 220 -120.76 2.02 69.49
N ALA A 221 -120.69 0.94 68.70
CA ALA A 221 -121.81 0.03 68.46
C ALA A 221 -122.25 -0.70 69.75
N SER A 222 -121.31 -1.07 70.62
CA SER A 222 -121.59 -1.66 71.94
C SER A 222 -122.36 -0.69 72.84
N GLN A 223 -121.99 0.60 72.84
CA GLN A 223 -122.78 1.63 73.52
C GLN A 223 -124.20 1.70 72.95
N HIS A 224 -124.36 1.69 71.62
CA HIS A 224 -125.68 1.66 70.98
C HIS A 224 -126.50 0.39 71.32
N LEU A 225 -125.86 -0.78 71.42
CA LEU A 225 -126.50 -2.03 71.84
C LEU A 225 -126.93 -2.01 73.32
N LEU A 226 -126.14 -1.38 74.20
CA LEU A 226 -126.55 -1.16 75.59
C LEU A 226 -127.78 -0.25 75.66
N HIS A 227 -127.81 0.82 74.85
CA HIS A 227 -129.00 1.67 74.72
C HIS A 227 -130.22 0.88 74.21
N LYS A 228 -130.04 0.04 73.18
CA LYS A 228 -131.12 -0.82 72.67
C LYS A 228 -131.60 -1.85 73.70
N ARG A 229 -130.69 -2.52 74.43
CA ARG A 229 -131.06 -3.49 75.48
C ARG A 229 -131.82 -2.84 76.64
N LYS A 230 -131.44 -1.62 77.04
CA LYS A 230 -132.22 -0.84 78.03
C LYS A 230 -133.63 -0.56 77.52
N HIS A 231 -133.76 -0.12 76.28
CA HIS A 231 -135.06 0.12 75.66
C HIS A 231 -135.91 -1.16 75.51
N ASP A 232 -135.33 -2.28 75.10
CA ASP A 232 -136.04 -3.56 74.94
C ASP A 232 -136.47 -4.15 76.31
N LEU A 233 -135.71 -3.92 77.39
CA LEU A 233 -136.14 -4.25 78.75
C LEU A 233 -137.32 -3.39 79.21
N GLU A 234 -137.28 -2.07 78.95
CA GLU A 234 -138.38 -1.14 79.26
C GLU A 234 -139.67 -1.49 78.50
N MET A 235 -139.57 -2.07 77.29
CA MET A 235 -140.72 -2.50 76.49
C MET A 235 -141.29 -3.87 76.88
N ARG A 236 -140.55 -4.69 77.64
CA ARG A 236 -140.98 -6.03 78.08
C ARG A 236 -141.68 -6.03 79.45
N GLU A 237 -141.59 -4.92 80.18
CA GLU A 237 -142.31 -4.64 81.43
C GLU A 237 -143.67 -3.94 81.19
N LYS A 238 -144.17 -3.94 79.96
CA LYS A 238 -145.54 -3.53 79.58
C LYS A 238 -146.29 -4.68 78.94
#